data_AF-A0A260Z5L7-F1
#
_entry.id   AF-A0A260Z5L7-F1
#
_cell.length_a   1.000
_cell.length_b   1.000
_cell.length_c   1.000
_cell.angle_alpha   90.00
_cell.angle_beta   90.00
_cell.angle_gamma   90.00
#
_symmetry.space_group_name_H-M   'P 1'
#
loop_
_entity.id
_entity.type
_entity.pdbx_description
1 polymer ?
#
loop_
_entity_poly.entity_id
_entity_poly.type
_entity_poly.pdbx_seq_one_letter_code
_entity_poly.pdbx_strand_id
1 'polypeptide(L)'
;MDEVAGRKTSMTQHQASGVRMQYYCEKKDAIPIKNRLVSLKHRVEKIAGRSAERAKQLATTRDEVATWQDGLHELEHFVADVLERIAAEPGTTSSLDKLKAKLEEVKEAQRDVTGKQTLFDVTRKRGIGLAERATRSEYKQIAMSNEKMSKRWNEMIKKLRDRLREAEQAVLEGGVFEESMNDLETWVDEELQRYQEAEHQPVFGDIDVVRQLVDEETRRAAERKTKENGVKTVVKKADALLASGVDEKDSIAQAKERLVEKWQK
;
A
#
# COMPACT_ATOMS: atom_id res chain seq x y z
N MET A 1 -26.51 -36.65 -11.62
CA MET A 1 -26.20 -37.83 -10.76
C MET A 1 -27.34 -38.83 -10.78
N ASP A 2 -28.58 -38.35 -10.75
CA ASP A 2 -29.79 -39.18 -10.76
C ASP A 2 -29.93 -40.11 -11.97
N GLU A 3 -29.55 -39.67 -13.17
CA GLU A 3 -29.62 -40.54 -14.36
C GLU A 3 -28.61 -41.71 -14.28
N VAL A 4 -27.41 -41.49 -13.73
CA VAL A 4 -26.39 -42.54 -13.56
C VAL A 4 -26.80 -43.53 -12.47
N ALA A 5 -27.42 -43.03 -11.40
CA ALA A 5 -28.02 -43.86 -10.36
C ALA A 5 -29.19 -44.69 -10.90
N GLY A 6 -30.04 -44.09 -11.74
CA GLY A 6 -31.11 -44.77 -12.46
C GLY A 6 -30.58 -45.88 -13.37
N ARG A 7 -29.54 -45.60 -14.17
CA ARG A 7 -28.89 -46.59 -15.05
C ARG A 7 -28.24 -47.73 -14.27
N LYS A 8 -27.67 -47.48 -13.09
CA LYS A 8 -27.20 -48.55 -12.19
C LYS A 8 -28.34 -49.44 -11.71
N THR A 9 -29.48 -48.85 -11.36
CA THR A 9 -30.68 -49.58 -10.92
C THR A 9 -31.25 -50.45 -12.04
N SER A 10 -31.42 -49.88 -13.24
CA SER A 10 -31.83 -50.63 -14.43
C SER A 10 -30.83 -51.72 -14.81
N MET A 11 -29.53 -51.49 -14.63
CA MET A 11 -28.50 -52.50 -14.84
C MET A 11 -28.72 -53.71 -13.93
N THR A 12 -28.95 -53.51 -12.64
CA THR A 12 -29.23 -54.59 -11.69
C THR A 12 -30.48 -55.38 -12.08
N GLN A 13 -31.53 -54.69 -12.53
CA GLN A 13 -32.74 -55.33 -13.06
C GLN A 13 -32.45 -56.15 -14.33
N HIS A 14 -31.71 -55.61 -15.29
CA HIS A 14 -31.32 -56.33 -16.50
C HIS A 14 -30.41 -57.53 -16.21
N GLN A 15 -29.54 -57.45 -15.21
CA GLN A 15 -28.78 -58.61 -14.75
C GLN A 15 -29.69 -59.69 -14.19
N ALA A 16 -30.65 -59.32 -13.32
CA ALA A 16 -31.60 -60.27 -12.75
C ALA A 16 -32.45 -60.96 -13.84
N SER A 17 -32.98 -60.19 -14.80
CA SER A 17 -33.76 -60.72 -15.93
C SER A 17 -32.90 -61.57 -16.86
N GLY A 18 -31.68 -61.14 -17.15
CA GLY A 18 -30.76 -61.87 -18.02
C GLY A 18 -30.24 -63.17 -17.42
N VAL A 19 -30.05 -63.24 -16.09
CA VAL A 19 -29.74 -64.50 -15.39
C VAL A 19 -30.93 -65.47 -15.43
N ARG A 20 -32.16 -64.98 -15.26
CA ARG A 20 -33.36 -65.82 -15.45
C ARG A 20 -33.46 -66.36 -16.87
N MET A 21 -33.22 -65.55 -17.89
CA MET A 21 -33.25 -66.00 -19.29
C MET A 21 -32.19 -67.07 -19.58
N GLN A 22 -30.97 -66.92 -19.02
CA GLN A 22 -29.91 -67.93 -19.15
C GLN A 22 -30.30 -69.30 -18.56
N TYR A 23 -31.18 -69.33 -17.55
CA TYR A 23 -31.64 -70.56 -16.92
C TYR A 23 -32.60 -71.36 -17.81
N TYR A 24 -33.43 -70.68 -18.61
CA TYR A 24 -34.47 -71.30 -19.43
C TYR A 24 -34.09 -71.49 -20.90
N CYS A 25 -33.02 -70.86 -21.40
CA CYS A 25 -32.61 -70.97 -22.81
C CYS A 25 -31.59 -72.10 -23.07
N GLU A 26 -31.45 -72.48 -24.34
CA GLU A 26 -30.40 -73.43 -24.76
C GLU A 26 -28.99 -72.84 -24.61
N LYS A 27 -27.97 -73.70 -24.51
CA LYS A 27 -26.57 -73.28 -24.31
C LYS A 27 -26.06 -72.31 -25.38
N LYS A 28 -26.53 -72.43 -26.62
CA LYS A 28 -26.13 -71.57 -27.76
C LYS A 28 -26.56 -70.10 -27.54
N ASP A 29 -27.64 -69.86 -26.81
CA ASP A 29 -28.19 -68.53 -26.53
C ASP A 29 -27.72 -67.97 -25.18
N ALA A 30 -27.43 -68.84 -24.22
CA ALA A 30 -26.97 -68.45 -22.89
C ALA A 30 -25.62 -67.70 -22.92
N ILE A 31 -24.68 -68.14 -23.77
CA ILE A 31 -23.33 -67.55 -23.88
C ILE A 31 -23.41 -66.09 -24.41
N PRO A 32 -24.09 -65.79 -25.53
CA PRO A 32 -24.30 -64.42 -25.99
C PRO A 32 -24.97 -63.50 -24.96
N ILE A 33 -25.99 -64.00 -24.25
CA ILE A 33 -26.69 -63.22 -23.20
C ILE A 33 -25.72 -62.86 -22.08
N LYS A 34 -24.94 -63.83 -21.58
CA LYS A 34 -23.91 -63.58 -20.55
C LYS A 34 -22.91 -62.54 -21.00
N ASN A 35 -22.35 -62.68 -22.21
CA ASN A 35 -21.36 -61.75 -22.73
C ASN A 35 -21.92 -60.32 -22.87
N ARG A 36 -23.17 -60.17 -23.32
CA ARG A 36 -23.83 -58.86 -23.43
C ARG A 36 -24.08 -58.23 -22.06
N LEU A 37 -24.50 -59.00 -21.06
CA LEU A 37 -24.69 -58.51 -19.69
C LEU A 37 -23.37 -58.05 -19.06
N VAL A 38 -22.29 -58.83 -19.24
CA VAL A 38 -20.96 -58.45 -18.75
C VAL A 38 -20.49 -57.16 -19.43
N SER A 39 -20.63 -57.06 -20.75
CA SER A 39 -20.26 -55.85 -21.51
C SER A 39 -21.09 -54.63 -21.07
N LEU A 40 -22.41 -54.79 -20.90
CA LEU A 40 -23.28 -53.72 -20.43
C LEU A 40 -22.90 -53.27 -19.01
N LYS A 41 -22.63 -54.21 -18.10
CA LYS A 41 -22.18 -53.93 -16.74
C LYS A 41 -20.93 -53.05 -16.75
N HIS A 42 -19.91 -53.50 -17.50
CA HIS A 42 -18.65 -52.79 -17.61
C HIS A 42 -18.82 -51.37 -18.17
N ARG A 43 -19.67 -51.20 -19.20
CA ARG A 43 -19.98 -49.88 -19.77
C ARG A 43 -20.66 -48.96 -18.76
N VAL A 44 -21.65 -49.47 -18.01
CA VAL A 44 -22.35 -48.70 -16.97
C VAL A 44 -21.41 -48.30 -15.84
N GLU A 45 -20.56 -49.22 -15.37
CA GLU A 45 -19.53 -48.94 -14.36
C GLU A 45 -18.52 -47.89 -14.85
N LYS A 46 -18.05 -48.00 -16.09
CA LYS A 46 -17.13 -47.03 -16.70
C LYS A 46 -17.76 -45.63 -16.79
N ILE A 47 -19.02 -45.52 -17.23
CA ILE A 47 -19.74 -44.23 -17.28
C ILE A 47 -19.92 -43.67 -15.87
N ALA A 48 -20.31 -44.51 -14.91
CA ALA A 48 -20.49 -44.08 -13.53
C ALA A 48 -19.19 -43.57 -12.91
N GLY A 49 -18.07 -44.27 -13.13
CA GLY A 49 -16.75 -43.83 -12.68
C GLY A 49 -16.34 -42.50 -13.28
N ARG A 50 -16.46 -42.33 -14.61
CA ARG A 50 -16.15 -41.05 -15.29
C ARG A 50 -17.05 -39.92 -14.84
N SER A 51 -18.34 -40.19 -14.61
CA SER A 51 -19.28 -39.19 -14.12
C SER A 51 -18.96 -38.74 -12.70
N ALA A 52 -18.59 -39.68 -11.82
CA ALA A 52 -18.20 -39.37 -10.44
C ALA A 52 -16.91 -38.54 -10.41
N GLU A 53 -15.91 -38.93 -11.19
CA GLU A 53 -14.65 -38.19 -11.30
C GLU A 53 -14.87 -36.77 -11.86
N ARG A 54 -15.70 -36.64 -12.91
CA ARG A 54 -16.04 -35.32 -13.45
C ARG A 54 -16.79 -34.45 -12.44
N ALA A 55 -17.72 -35.03 -11.67
CA ALA A 55 -18.44 -34.31 -10.62
C ALA A 55 -17.47 -33.79 -9.54
N LYS A 56 -16.51 -34.62 -9.12
CA LYS A 56 -15.46 -34.23 -8.17
C LYS A 56 -14.60 -33.08 -8.71
N GLN A 57 -14.13 -33.19 -9.96
CA GLN A 57 -13.33 -32.14 -10.61
C GLN A 57 -14.08 -30.80 -10.72
N LEU A 58 -15.38 -30.85 -11.05
CA LEU A 58 -16.21 -29.65 -11.13
C LEU A 58 -16.42 -29.02 -9.75
N ALA A 59 -16.66 -29.82 -8.71
CA ALA A 59 -16.77 -29.31 -7.34
C ALA A 59 -15.48 -28.62 -6.89
N THR A 60 -14.32 -29.27 -7.07
CA THR A 60 -13.01 -28.69 -6.74
C THR A 60 -12.75 -27.40 -7.53
N THR A 61 -12.99 -27.41 -8.84
CA THR A 61 -12.81 -26.22 -9.67
C THR A 61 -13.71 -25.07 -9.21
N ARG A 62 -14.97 -25.37 -8.86
CA ARG A 62 -15.92 -24.36 -8.36
C ARG A 62 -15.41 -23.71 -7.07
N ASP A 63 -14.97 -24.52 -6.12
CA ASP A 63 -14.48 -24.01 -4.83
C ASP A 63 -13.18 -23.20 -5.01
N GLU A 64 -12.31 -23.61 -5.94
CA GLU A 64 -11.11 -22.85 -6.32
C GLU A 64 -11.44 -21.51 -7.00
N VAL A 65 -12.44 -21.48 -7.90
CA VAL A 65 -12.95 -20.24 -8.52
C VAL A 65 -13.51 -19.30 -7.45
N ALA A 66 -14.35 -19.81 -6.54
CA ALA A 66 -14.92 -19.01 -5.45
C ALA A 66 -13.81 -18.36 -4.61
N THR A 67 -12.83 -19.17 -4.16
CA THR A 67 -11.68 -18.65 -3.38
C THR A 67 -10.89 -17.59 -4.15
N TRP A 68 -10.70 -17.76 -5.47
CA TRP A 68 -10.00 -16.79 -6.30
C TRP A 68 -10.78 -15.48 -6.46
N GLN A 69 -12.10 -15.57 -6.64
CA GLN A 69 -12.98 -14.41 -6.74
C GLN A 69 -13.05 -13.64 -5.41
N ASP A 70 -13.16 -14.35 -4.29
CA ASP A 70 -13.14 -13.75 -2.95
C ASP A 70 -11.81 -13.01 -2.71
N GLY A 71 -10.68 -13.63 -3.04
CA GLY A 71 -9.37 -12.99 -2.95
C GLY A 71 -9.23 -11.77 -3.87
N LEU A 72 -9.79 -11.80 -5.08
CA LEU A 72 -9.82 -10.62 -5.96
C LEU A 72 -10.66 -9.50 -5.35
N HIS A 73 -11.82 -9.81 -4.79
CA HIS A 73 -12.71 -8.81 -4.18
C HIS A 73 -12.07 -8.16 -2.95
N GLU A 74 -11.45 -8.97 -2.07
CA GLU A 74 -10.72 -8.49 -0.91
C GLU A 74 -9.57 -7.54 -1.33
N LEU A 75 -8.80 -7.93 -2.36
CA LEU A 75 -7.71 -7.10 -2.88
C LEU A 75 -8.22 -5.83 -3.57
N GLU A 76 -9.34 -5.88 -4.29
CA GLU A 76 -9.93 -4.69 -4.91
C GLU A 76 -10.37 -3.66 -3.85
N HIS A 77 -11.01 -4.13 -2.75
CA HIS A 77 -11.39 -3.27 -1.64
C HIS A 77 -10.16 -2.70 -0.92
N PHE A 78 -9.21 -3.57 -0.58
CA PHE A 78 -7.97 -3.15 0.08
C PHE A 78 -7.19 -2.10 -0.72
N VAL A 79 -7.07 -2.29 -2.04
CA VAL A 79 -6.40 -1.31 -2.90
C VAL A 79 -7.17 0.03 -2.91
N ALA A 80 -8.50 0.01 -2.93
CA ALA A 80 -9.29 1.23 -2.87
C ALA A 80 -9.06 1.99 -1.54
N ASP A 81 -9.12 1.27 -0.41
CA ASP A 81 -8.93 1.86 0.92
C ASP A 81 -7.55 2.49 1.08
N VAL A 82 -6.49 1.80 0.65
CA VAL A 82 -5.13 2.33 0.72
C VAL A 82 -5.00 3.57 -0.16
N LEU A 83 -5.53 3.54 -1.38
CA LEU A 83 -5.48 4.68 -2.30
C LEU A 83 -6.22 5.90 -1.77
N GLU A 84 -7.31 5.70 -1.04
CA GLU A 84 -8.06 6.77 -0.38
C GLU A 84 -7.29 7.35 0.80
N ARG A 85 -6.73 6.50 1.69
CA ARG A 85 -5.91 6.94 2.84
C ARG A 85 -4.69 7.75 2.42
N ILE A 86 -4.02 7.34 1.35
CA ILE A 86 -2.81 8.03 0.85
C ILE A 86 -3.10 9.14 -0.15
N ALA A 87 -4.38 9.42 -0.43
CA ALA A 87 -4.75 10.51 -1.33
C ALA A 87 -4.18 11.84 -0.84
N ALA A 88 -3.90 12.74 -1.78
CA ALA A 88 -3.47 14.08 -1.42
C ALA A 88 -4.62 14.80 -0.69
N GLU A 89 -4.38 15.21 0.55
CA GLU A 89 -5.37 16.00 1.29
C GLU A 89 -5.42 17.44 0.76
N PRO A 90 -6.61 18.06 0.72
CA PRO A 90 -6.75 19.47 0.42
C PRO A 90 -6.26 20.31 1.62
N GLY A 91 -5.06 20.86 1.49
CA GLY A 91 -4.42 21.70 2.52
C GLY A 91 -2.99 21.23 2.79
N THR A 92 -2.06 22.17 2.93
CA THR A 92 -0.67 21.88 3.32
C THR A 92 -0.49 22.32 4.76
N THR A 93 -0.17 21.41 5.67
CA THR A 93 0.26 21.75 7.03
C THR A 93 1.74 22.09 7.02
N SER A 94 2.16 23.13 7.75
CA SER A 94 3.59 23.37 8.02
C SER A 94 4.02 22.91 9.41
N SER A 95 3.07 22.51 10.27
CA SER A 95 3.37 21.99 11.60
C SER A 95 4.16 20.68 11.49
N LEU A 96 5.35 20.64 12.11
CA LEU A 96 6.22 19.48 12.12
C LEU A 96 5.54 18.25 12.73
N ASP A 97 4.75 18.44 13.79
CA ASP A 97 4.03 17.34 14.45
C ASP A 97 2.95 16.72 13.55
N LYS A 98 2.17 17.56 12.84
CA LYS A 98 1.19 17.08 11.86
C LYS A 98 1.87 16.38 10.68
N LEU A 99 3.01 16.90 10.21
CA LEU A 99 3.80 16.28 9.14
C LEU A 99 4.35 14.90 9.58
N LYS A 100 4.85 14.78 10.81
CA LYS A 100 5.30 13.50 11.39
C LYS A 100 4.14 12.51 11.54
N ALA A 101 2.97 12.97 11.99
CA ALA A 101 1.77 12.14 12.08
C ALA A 101 1.37 11.59 10.70
N LYS A 102 1.38 12.45 9.66
CA LYS A 102 1.06 12.02 8.29
C LYS A 102 2.10 11.03 7.74
N LEU A 103 3.38 11.23 8.05
CA LEU A 103 4.43 10.27 7.69
C LEU A 103 4.19 8.89 8.34
N GLU A 104 3.78 8.85 9.61
CA GLU A 104 3.50 7.57 10.26
C GLU A 104 2.27 6.88 9.65
N GLU A 105 1.22 7.62 9.27
CA GLU A 105 0.07 7.06 8.56
C GLU A 105 0.47 6.41 7.22
N VAL A 106 1.35 7.06 6.45
CA VAL A 106 1.86 6.50 5.19
C VAL A 106 2.74 5.27 5.43
N LYS A 107 3.54 5.26 6.50
CA LYS A 107 4.34 4.09 6.91
C LYS A 107 3.46 2.94 7.36
N GLU A 108 2.36 3.21 8.06
CA GLU A 108 1.37 2.19 8.42
C GLU A 108 0.74 1.58 7.17
N ALA A 109 0.31 2.39 6.21
CA ALA A 109 -0.19 1.90 4.93
C ALA A 109 0.86 1.04 4.19
N GLN A 110 2.15 1.39 4.27
CA GLN A 110 3.25 0.56 3.75
C GLN A 110 3.36 -0.80 4.44
N ARG A 111 3.21 -0.85 5.77
CA ARG A 111 3.18 -2.11 6.53
C ARG A 111 1.98 -2.96 6.13
N ASP A 112 0.80 -2.35 5.97
CA ASP A 112 -0.43 -3.02 5.54
C ASP A 112 -0.27 -3.67 4.15
N VAL A 113 0.25 -2.90 3.18
CA VAL A 113 0.51 -3.40 1.82
C VAL A 113 1.51 -4.56 1.84
N THR A 114 2.56 -4.45 2.65
CA THR A 114 3.54 -5.54 2.84
C THR A 114 2.86 -6.79 3.41
N GLY A 115 1.96 -6.62 4.40
CA GLY A 115 1.19 -7.73 4.99
C GLY A 115 0.24 -8.42 4.02
N LYS A 116 -0.27 -7.71 3.00
CA LYS A 116 -1.16 -8.26 1.97
C LYS A 116 -0.44 -8.84 0.74
N GLN A 117 0.88 -8.72 0.64
CA GLN A 117 1.68 -9.21 -0.50
C GLN A 117 1.46 -10.71 -0.77
N THR A 118 1.47 -11.55 0.28
CA THR A 118 1.24 -12.99 0.12
C THR A 118 -0.16 -13.30 -0.41
N LEU A 119 -1.18 -12.57 0.04
CA LEU A 119 -2.55 -12.74 -0.47
C LEU A 119 -2.63 -12.40 -1.97
N PHE A 120 -1.99 -11.30 -2.39
CA PHE A 120 -1.89 -10.93 -3.80
C PHE A 120 -1.22 -12.05 -4.63
N ASP A 121 -0.07 -12.55 -4.18
CA ASP A 121 0.69 -13.57 -4.91
C ASP A 121 -0.07 -14.90 -5.01
N VAL A 122 -0.70 -15.35 -3.92
CA VAL A 122 -1.51 -16.58 -3.90
C VAL A 122 -2.75 -16.44 -4.77
N THR A 123 -3.45 -15.32 -4.70
CA THR A 123 -4.65 -15.05 -5.53
C THR A 123 -4.28 -15.04 -7.01
N ARG A 124 -3.19 -14.33 -7.38
CA ARG A 124 -2.69 -14.29 -8.74
C ARG A 124 -2.31 -15.69 -9.24
N LYS A 125 -1.55 -16.45 -8.45
CA LYS A 125 -1.14 -17.82 -8.79
C LYS A 125 -2.33 -18.75 -8.99
N ARG A 126 -3.37 -18.62 -8.14
CA ARG A 126 -4.61 -19.38 -8.27
C ARG A 126 -5.33 -19.06 -9.57
N GLY A 127 -5.42 -17.77 -9.94
CA GLY A 127 -5.98 -17.36 -11.22
C GLY A 127 -5.20 -17.92 -12.43
N ILE A 128 -3.87 -17.97 -12.38
CA ILE A 128 -3.05 -18.58 -13.44
C ILE A 128 -3.36 -20.08 -13.57
N GLY A 129 -3.36 -20.83 -12.46
CA GLY A 129 -3.68 -22.26 -12.47
C GLY A 129 -5.13 -22.56 -12.91
N LEU A 130 -6.07 -21.65 -12.60
CA LEU A 130 -7.44 -21.70 -13.11
C LEU A 130 -7.49 -21.52 -14.63
N ALA A 131 -6.73 -20.55 -15.16
CA ALA A 131 -6.71 -20.27 -16.59
C ALA A 131 -6.16 -21.44 -17.40
N GLU A 132 -5.08 -22.10 -16.95
CA GLU A 132 -4.42 -23.22 -17.65
C GLU A 132 -5.37 -24.40 -17.97
N ARG A 133 -6.38 -24.62 -17.12
CA ARG A 133 -7.38 -25.70 -17.26
C ARG A 133 -8.73 -25.22 -17.79
N ALA A 134 -8.84 -23.93 -18.13
CA ALA A 134 -10.07 -23.32 -18.61
C ALA A 134 -10.23 -23.44 -20.13
N THR A 135 -11.45 -23.23 -20.63
CA THR A 135 -11.66 -23.07 -22.07
C THR A 135 -11.00 -21.79 -22.59
N ARG A 136 -10.84 -21.66 -23.91
CA ARG A 136 -10.21 -20.48 -24.52
C ARG A 136 -10.89 -19.16 -24.15
N SER A 137 -12.21 -19.16 -23.96
CA SER A 137 -12.97 -17.97 -23.55
C SER A 137 -12.70 -17.61 -22.08
N GLU A 138 -12.85 -18.59 -21.20
CA GLU A 138 -12.65 -18.43 -19.76
C GLU A 138 -11.19 -18.04 -19.44
N TYR A 139 -10.22 -18.65 -20.12
CA TYR A 139 -8.80 -18.29 -20.03
C TYR A 139 -8.61 -16.78 -20.19
N LYS A 140 -9.20 -16.20 -21.25
CA LYS A 140 -9.07 -14.76 -21.52
C LYS A 140 -9.66 -13.92 -20.39
N GLN A 141 -10.84 -14.29 -19.88
CA GLN A 141 -11.50 -13.57 -18.79
C GLN A 141 -10.70 -13.62 -17.49
N ILE A 142 -10.17 -14.80 -17.13
CA ILE A 142 -9.35 -14.99 -15.94
C ILE A 142 -8.03 -14.21 -16.07
N ALA A 143 -7.36 -14.31 -17.22
CA ALA A 143 -6.12 -13.59 -17.49
C ALA A 143 -6.32 -12.07 -17.41
N MET A 144 -7.38 -11.54 -18.01
CA MET A 144 -7.71 -10.10 -17.94
C MET A 144 -7.98 -9.65 -16.51
N SER A 145 -8.70 -10.45 -15.72
CA SER A 145 -9.00 -10.12 -14.31
C SER A 145 -7.72 -10.07 -13.46
N ASN A 146 -6.84 -11.06 -13.63
CA ASN A 146 -5.54 -11.09 -12.97
C ASN A 146 -4.64 -9.91 -13.40
N GLU A 147 -4.64 -9.55 -14.69
CA GLU A 147 -3.87 -8.43 -15.20
C GLU A 147 -4.38 -7.10 -14.66
N LYS A 148 -5.71 -6.89 -14.64
CA LYS A 148 -6.34 -5.71 -14.06
C LYS A 148 -5.96 -5.55 -12.58
N MET A 149 -6.06 -6.62 -11.79
CA MET A 149 -5.68 -6.58 -10.38
C MET A 149 -4.18 -6.31 -10.21
N SER A 150 -3.33 -6.93 -11.03
CA SER A 150 -1.88 -6.70 -10.99
C SER A 150 -1.52 -5.25 -11.32
N LYS A 151 -2.18 -4.64 -12.30
CA LYS A 151 -2.01 -3.22 -12.65
C LYS A 151 -2.39 -2.32 -11.47
N ARG A 152 -3.58 -2.50 -10.90
CA ARG A 152 -4.06 -1.74 -9.74
C ARG A 152 -3.14 -1.87 -8.52
N TRP A 153 -2.69 -3.09 -8.22
CA TRP A 153 -1.74 -3.36 -7.13
C TRP A 153 -0.42 -2.61 -7.32
N ASN A 154 0.16 -2.68 -8.52
CA ASN A 154 1.41 -1.99 -8.83
C ASN A 154 1.27 -0.46 -8.84
N GLU A 155 0.14 0.05 -9.34
CA GLU A 155 -0.18 1.47 -9.29
C GLU A 155 -0.28 1.99 -7.85
N MET A 156 -0.94 1.23 -6.96
CA MET A 156 -1.00 1.53 -5.54
C MET A 156 0.39 1.56 -4.91
N ILE A 157 1.23 0.55 -5.15
CA ILE A 157 2.62 0.53 -4.64
C ILE A 157 3.41 1.74 -5.13
N LYS A 158 3.26 2.11 -6.40
CA LYS A 158 3.95 3.28 -6.96
C LYS A 158 3.50 4.56 -6.24
N LYS A 159 2.19 4.80 -6.16
CA LYS A 159 1.63 5.98 -5.48
C LYS A 159 2.04 6.05 -4.01
N LEU A 160 2.03 4.92 -3.32
CA LEU A 160 2.45 4.83 -1.92
C LEU A 160 3.92 5.21 -1.74
N ARG A 161 4.80 4.74 -2.63
CA ARG A 161 6.22 5.12 -2.62
C ARG A 161 6.42 6.61 -2.86
N ASP A 162 5.72 7.16 -3.86
CA ASP A 162 5.80 8.59 -4.19
C ASP A 162 5.32 9.41 -3.00
N ARG A 163 4.21 9.00 -2.36
CA ARG A 163 3.66 9.68 -1.18
C ARG A 163 4.55 9.58 0.05
N LEU A 164 5.20 8.44 0.28
CA LEU A 164 6.17 8.28 1.37
C LEU A 164 7.34 9.25 1.19
N ARG A 165 7.89 9.34 -0.02
CA ARG A 165 8.98 10.27 -0.32
C ARG A 165 8.57 11.73 -0.12
N GLU A 166 7.37 12.11 -0.57
CA GLU A 166 6.82 13.44 -0.33
C GLU A 166 6.69 13.75 1.17
N ALA A 167 6.16 12.82 1.95
CA ALA A 167 5.98 13.00 3.39
C ALA A 167 7.32 13.09 4.13
N GLU A 168 8.30 12.24 3.78
CA GLU A 168 9.66 12.30 4.34
C GLU A 168 10.35 13.63 4.03
N GLN A 169 10.25 14.10 2.78
CA GLN A 169 10.79 15.38 2.37
C GLN A 169 10.14 16.55 3.12
N ALA A 170 8.81 16.53 3.26
CA ALA A 170 8.08 17.56 3.99
C ALA A 170 8.48 17.62 5.47
N VAL A 171 8.64 16.47 6.14
CA VAL A 171 9.12 16.41 7.53
C VAL A 171 10.54 16.96 7.65
N LEU A 172 11.44 16.59 6.74
CA LEU A 172 12.81 17.09 6.73
C LEU A 172 12.83 18.61 6.57
N GLU A 173 12.09 19.13 5.58
CA GLU A 173 12.00 20.56 5.33
C GLU A 173 11.38 21.33 6.49
N GLY A 174 10.30 20.80 7.09
CA GLY A 174 9.66 21.37 8.26
C GLY A 174 10.62 21.45 9.45
N GLY A 175 11.36 20.37 9.72
CA GLY A 175 12.33 20.31 10.81
C GLY A 175 13.47 21.31 10.64
N VAL A 176 14.07 21.38 9.44
CA VAL A 176 15.13 22.36 9.14
C VAL A 176 14.63 23.79 9.29
N PHE A 177 13.37 24.07 8.90
CA PHE A 177 12.79 25.40 9.05
C PHE A 177 12.58 25.77 10.52
N GLU A 178 12.00 24.87 11.31
CA GLU A 178 11.75 25.09 12.73
C GLU A 178 13.06 25.27 13.52
N GLU A 179 14.05 24.41 13.27
CA GLU A 179 15.40 24.50 13.85
C GLU A 179 16.07 25.83 13.47
N SER A 180 16.09 26.19 12.18
CA SER A 180 16.70 27.45 11.73
C SER A 180 15.99 28.68 12.29
N MET A 181 14.68 28.64 12.45
CA MET A 181 13.91 29.74 13.06
C MET A 181 14.29 29.90 14.54
N ASN A 182 14.28 28.80 15.31
CA ASN A 182 14.63 28.80 16.73
C ASN A 182 16.09 29.21 16.97
N ASP A 183 17.02 28.73 16.16
CA ASP A 183 18.44 29.07 16.23
C ASP A 183 18.68 30.56 15.98
N LEU A 184 17.93 31.17 15.05
CA LEU A 184 18.02 32.60 14.77
C LEU A 184 17.36 33.43 15.86
N GLU A 185 16.18 33.04 16.35
CA GLU A 185 15.53 33.73 17.47
C GLU A 185 16.43 33.73 18.72
N THR A 186 16.99 32.57 19.07
CA THR A 186 17.91 32.42 20.21
C THR A 186 19.17 33.27 20.01
N TRP A 187 19.80 33.20 18.83
CA TRP A 187 21.00 33.98 18.56
C TRP A 187 20.74 35.49 18.64
N VAL A 188 19.61 35.97 18.13
CA VAL A 188 19.27 37.40 18.20
C VAL A 188 19.03 37.83 19.63
N ASP A 189 18.35 37.02 20.45
CA ASP A 189 18.13 37.33 21.86
C ASP A 189 19.45 37.37 22.65
N GLU A 190 20.34 36.40 22.43
CA GLU A 190 21.68 36.39 23.03
C GLU A 190 22.51 37.60 22.59
N GLU A 191 22.51 37.93 21.29
CA GLU A 191 23.29 39.04 20.77
C GLU A 191 22.76 40.39 21.29
N LEU A 192 21.44 40.58 21.36
CA LEU A 192 20.83 41.77 21.95
C LEU A 192 21.20 41.92 23.43
N GLN A 193 21.20 40.82 24.19
CA GLN A 193 21.64 40.84 25.59
C GLN A 193 23.12 41.24 25.70
N ARG A 194 24.00 40.67 24.89
CA ARG A 194 25.43 41.00 24.88
C ARG A 194 25.68 42.46 24.51
N TYR A 195 24.91 43.02 23.58
CA TYR A 195 24.99 44.45 23.25
C TYR A 195 24.63 45.33 24.44
N GLN A 196 23.57 44.99 25.19
CA GLN A 196 23.19 45.73 26.40
C GLN A 196 24.27 45.66 27.49
N GLU A 197 24.88 44.49 27.68
CA GLU A 197 25.97 44.32 28.65
C GLU A 197 27.23 45.13 28.25
N ALA A 198 27.58 45.13 26.97
CA ALA A 198 28.74 45.86 26.44
C ALA A 198 28.55 47.38 26.47
N GLU A 199 27.33 47.88 26.22
CA GLU A 199 27.02 49.32 26.25
C GLU A 199 27.25 49.93 27.64
N HIS A 200 27.06 49.15 28.70
CA HIS A 200 27.25 49.60 30.08
C HIS A 200 28.68 49.40 30.62
N GLN A 201 29.60 48.86 29.82
CA GLN A 201 30.96 48.58 30.27
C GLN A 201 31.87 49.83 30.17
N PRO A 202 32.42 50.34 31.29
CA PRO A 202 33.31 51.49 31.26
C PRO A 202 34.70 51.11 30.73
N VAL A 203 35.23 51.89 29.80
CA VAL A 203 36.52 51.64 29.13
C VAL A 203 37.75 52.25 29.84
N PHE A 204 37.54 53.12 30.84
CA PHE A 204 38.55 53.75 31.70
C PHE A 204 39.84 54.33 31.06
N GLY A 205 39.92 54.43 29.73
CA GLY A 205 41.09 54.93 29.00
C GLY A 205 42.20 53.90 28.78
N ASP A 206 41.97 52.61 29.05
CA ASP A 206 42.94 51.53 28.80
C ASP A 206 42.95 51.16 27.31
N ILE A 207 44.10 51.35 26.66
CA ILE A 207 44.26 51.10 25.22
C ILE A 207 44.16 49.62 24.86
N ASP A 208 44.53 48.72 25.77
CA ASP A 208 44.46 47.28 25.51
C ASP A 208 43.00 46.80 25.61
N VAL A 209 42.21 47.36 26.54
CA VAL A 209 40.75 47.13 26.61
C VAL A 209 40.05 47.62 25.34
N VAL A 210 40.41 48.80 24.83
CA VAL A 210 39.84 49.33 23.58
C VAL A 210 40.17 48.43 22.39
N ARG A 211 41.42 47.92 22.29
CA ARG A 211 41.79 46.98 21.24
C ARG A 211 41.00 45.68 21.30
N GLN A 212 40.83 45.12 22.49
CA GLN A 212 40.02 43.91 22.68
C GLN A 212 38.56 44.13 22.24
N LEU A 213 37.96 45.27 22.58
CA LEU A 213 36.60 45.60 22.16
C LEU A 213 36.47 45.72 20.64
N VAL A 214 37.47 46.30 19.97
CA VAL A 214 37.50 46.38 18.50
C VAL A 214 37.58 44.99 17.86
N ASP A 215 38.45 44.11 18.38
CA ASP A 215 38.57 42.74 17.88
C ASP A 215 37.27 41.95 18.08
N GLU A 216 36.63 42.11 19.25
CA GLU A 216 35.33 41.52 19.55
C GLU A 216 34.22 42.04 18.65
N GLU A 217 34.17 43.34 18.35
CA GLU A 217 33.18 43.91 17.44
C GLU A 217 33.40 43.47 15.99
N THR A 218 34.66 43.33 15.57
CA THR A 218 35.00 42.79 14.26
C THR A 218 34.54 41.34 14.12
N ARG A 219 34.72 40.52 15.18
CA ARG A 219 34.20 39.14 15.25
C ARG A 219 32.67 39.14 15.20
N ARG A 220 31.99 39.98 15.99
CA ARG A 220 30.52 40.11 16.00
C ARG A 220 29.98 40.50 14.62
N ALA A 221 30.61 41.45 13.94
CA ALA A 221 30.22 41.86 12.60
C ALA A 221 30.32 40.69 11.58
N ALA A 222 31.34 39.84 11.70
CA ALA A 222 31.48 38.65 10.85
C ALA A 222 30.39 37.60 11.14
N GLU A 223 30.07 37.37 12.41
CA GLU A 223 28.99 36.45 12.83
C GLU A 223 27.62 36.95 12.37
N ARG A 224 27.33 38.25 12.56
CA ARG A 224 26.09 38.91 12.10
C ARG A 224 25.90 38.75 10.60
N LYS A 225 26.96 38.91 9.80
CA LYS A 225 26.90 38.72 8.34
C LYS A 225 26.53 37.28 7.95
N THR A 226 27.02 36.29 8.68
CA THR A 226 26.66 34.88 8.46
C THR A 226 25.19 34.64 8.79
N LYS A 227 24.73 35.15 9.94
CA LYS A 227 23.35 35.02 10.41
C LYS A 227 22.35 35.78 9.53
N GLU A 228 22.75 36.89 8.90
CA GLU A 228 21.94 37.64 7.95
C GLU A 228 21.49 36.77 6.75
N ASN A 229 22.37 35.90 6.25
CA ASN A 229 22.01 34.95 5.19
C ASN A 229 21.00 33.90 5.67
N GLY A 230 21.12 33.47 6.92
CA GLY A 230 20.16 32.59 7.60
C GLY A 230 18.78 33.24 7.68
N VAL A 231 18.71 34.47 8.18
CA VAL A 231 17.46 35.26 8.25
C VAL A 231 16.82 35.40 6.88
N LYS A 232 17.58 35.77 5.84
CA LYS A 232 17.05 35.84 4.47
C LYS A 232 16.47 34.52 3.98
N THR A 233 17.08 33.39 4.33
CA THR A 233 16.63 32.05 3.93
C THR A 233 15.34 31.65 4.66
N VAL A 234 15.30 31.82 5.98
CA VAL A 234 14.14 31.52 6.81
C VAL A 234 12.94 32.41 6.45
N VAL A 235 13.16 33.70 6.23
CA VAL A 235 12.11 34.63 5.78
C VAL A 235 11.53 34.22 4.43
N LYS A 236 12.39 33.90 3.44
CA LYS A 236 11.92 33.41 2.13
C LYS A 236 11.08 32.14 2.25
N LYS A 237 11.48 31.21 3.13
CA LYS A 237 10.74 29.97 3.36
C LYS A 237 9.40 30.23 4.06
N ALA A 238 9.38 31.11 5.06
CA ALA A 238 8.16 31.56 5.70
C ALA A 238 7.20 32.19 4.67
N ASP A 239 7.69 33.05 3.77
CA ASP A 239 6.88 33.65 2.71
C ASP A 239 6.30 32.62 1.73
N ALA A 240 7.08 31.61 1.36
CA ALA A 240 6.59 30.51 0.53
C ALA A 240 5.47 29.72 1.24
N LEU A 241 5.62 29.45 2.54
CA LEU A 241 4.59 28.76 3.35
C LEU A 241 3.31 29.62 3.47
N LEU A 242 3.45 30.93 3.71
CA LEU A 242 2.32 31.85 3.74
C LEU A 242 1.57 31.91 2.40
N ALA A 243 2.31 31.94 1.29
CA ALA A 243 1.72 31.92 -0.06
C ALA A 243 1.02 30.58 -0.39
N SER A 244 1.50 29.47 0.18
CA SER A 244 0.88 28.15 0.02
C SER A 244 -0.44 27.97 0.79
N GLY A 245 -0.79 28.93 1.66
CA GLY A 245 -2.07 28.93 2.38
C GLY A 245 -2.15 27.89 3.49
N VAL A 246 -1.02 27.58 4.14
CA VAL A 246 -0.97 26.62 5.25
C VAL A 246 -1.86 27.03 6.43
N ASP A 247 -2.37 26.04 7.17
CA ASP A 247 -3.22 26.28 8.35
C ASP A 247 -2.51 27.12 9.41
N GLU A 248 -1.20 26.90 9.58
CA GLU A 248 -0.36 27.61 10.56
C GLU A 248 0.09 29.01 10.11
N LYS A 249 -0.47 29.55 9.02
CA LYS A 249 -0.07 30.84 8.43
C LYS A 249 0.03 31.98 9.44
N ASP A 250 -0.91 32.10 10.38
CA ASP A 250 -0.91 33.21 11.35
C ASP A 250 0.27 33.08 12.33
N SER A 251 0.57 31.86 12.78
CA SER A 251 1.71 31.58 13.65
C SER A 251 3.04 31.80 12.93
N ILE A 252 3.14 31.40 11.66
CA ILE A 252 4.34 31.61 10.83
C ILE A 252 4.56 33.11 10.58
N ALA A 253 3.48 33.85 10.29
CA ALA A 253 3.55 35.29 10.09
C ALA A 253 4.06 36.01 11.34
N GLN A 254 3.52 35.66 12.52
CA GLN A 254 3.96 36.22 13.79
C GLN A 254 5.41 35.88 14.11
N ALA A 255 5.84 34.62 13.92
CA ALA A 255 7.24 34.22 14.15
C ALA A 255 8.19 34.98 13.22
N LYS A 256 7.83 35.09 11.93
CA LYS A 256 8.58 35.88 10.95
C LYS A 256 8.70 37.35 11.38
N GLU A 257 7.59 37.98 11.74
CA GLU A 257 7.56 39.39 12.14
C GLU A 257 8.42 39.63 13.38
N ARG A 258 8.28 38.81 14.42
CA ARG A 258 9.12 38.88 15.62
C ARG A 258 10.60 38.77 15.31
N LEU A 259 11.00 37.79 14.49
CA LEU A 259 12.41 37.62 14.12
C LEU A 259 12.93 38.85 13.37
N VAL A 260 12.17 39.38 12.42
CA VAL A 260 12.56 40.57 11.63
C VAL A 260 12.65 41.82 12.51
N GLU A 261 11.69 42.03 13.40
CA GLU A 261 11.71 43.16 14.34
C GLU A 261 12.91 43.09 15.28
N LYS A 262 13.19 41.92 15.87
CA LYS A 262 14.35 41.74 16.74
C LYS A 262 15.66 41.93 15.98
N TRP A 263 15.74 41.47 14.73
CA TRP A 263 16.93 41.63 13.88
C TRP A 263 17.23 43.09 13.51
N GLN A 264 16.22 43.96 13.49
CA GLN A 264 16.38 45.38 13.19
C GLN A 264 16.82 46.23 14.39
N LYS A 265 16.68 45.70 15.62
CA LYS A 265 17.15 46.35 16.85
C LYS A 265 18.65 46.13 17.04
#